data_AF-A0A8F5BV35-F1
#
_entry.id   AF-A0A8F5BV35-F1
#
_cell.length_a   1.000
_cell.length_b   1.000
_cell.length_c   1.000
_cell.angle_alpha   90.00
_cell.angle_beta   90.00
_cell.angle_gamma   90.00
#
_symmetry.space_group_name_H-M   'P 1'
#
loop_
_entity.id
_entity.type
_entity.pdbx_description
1 polymer ?
#
loop_
_entity_poly.entity_id
_entity_poly.type
_entity_poly.pdbx_seq_one_letter_code
_entity_poly.pdbx_strand_id
1 'polypeptide(L)'
;MRSKSIVYDMTFRHLVYYHKLFTNWIDIIYELVKGNKDINVELRHMNTYGICDPQCITRLADALEIFQYDLKSLKFHKGKLYMGSHEVIHNSWIMFLLSLCGFSKDGESIYNPYFNVKFTHSTWGIFENFCLKQYDIDVKDREVVDIGANVGDSAIYFAAKGASRVYAFEPLPSIYEVASQNVKINNVQNKITLINAAVGSKEGKIKIPSSTSMKESGAFTIMNESILFYKRLDWRSGGFSC
;
A
#
# COMPACT_ATOMS: atom_id res chain seq x y z
N MET A 1 21.48 9.10 -22.47
CA MET A 1 21.56 10.26 -21.54
C MET A 1 20.14 10.62 -21.14
N ARG A 2 19.76 10.57 -19.84
CA ARG A 2 18.59 11.36 -19.39
C ARG A 2 18.99 12.84 -19.50
N SER A 3 18.13 13.70 -20.03
CA SER A 3 18.51 15.11 -20.28
C SER A 3 18.83 15.80 -18.95
N LYS A 4 19.81 16.73 -18.96
CA LYS A 4 20.12 17.53 -17.77
C LYS A 4 18.91 18.31 -17.27
N SER A 5 18.00 18.73 -18.16
CA SER A 5 16.78 19.47 -17.77
C SER A 5 15.86 18.66 -16.85
N ILE A 6 15.70 17.34 -17.08
CA ILE A 6 14.84 16.48 -16.24
C ILE A 6 15.42 16.33 -14.82
N VAL A 7 16.75 16.27 -14.68
CA VAL A 7 17.41 16.20 -13.37
C VAL A 7 17.27 17.52 -12.61
N TYR A 8 17.42 18.65 -13.31
CA TYR A 8 17.19 19.98 -12.73
C TYR A 8 15.73 20.14 -12.27
N ASP A 9 14.76 19.83 -13.12
CA ASP A 9 13.32 19.96 -12.83
C ASP A 9 12.91 19.16 -11.58
N MET A 10 13.27 17.87 -11.49
CA MET A 10 12.99 17.05 -10.31
C MET A 10 13.71 17.51 -9.03
N THR A 11 14.88 18.16 -9.17
CA THR A 11 15.64 18.68 -8.01
C THR A 11 14.99 19.95 -7.46
N PHE A 12 14.59 20.88 -8.34
CA PHE A 12 13.99 22.15 -7.93
C PHE A 12 12.50 22.03 -7.56
N ARG A 13 11.76 21.05 -8.10
CA ARG A 13 10.37 20.74 -7.68
C ARG A 13 10.26 20.60 -6.16
N HIS A 14 11.16 19.83 -5.57
CA HIS A 14 11.12 19.46 -4.15
C HIS A 14 11.83 20.45 -3.22
N LEU A 15 12.28 21.61 -3.72
CA LEU A 15 13.11 22.58 -2.98
C LEU A 15 12.56 22.93 -1.58
N VAL A 16 11.25 23.22 -1.53
CA VAL A 16 10.52 23.57 -0.29
C VAL A 16 10.50 22.39 0.70
N TYR A 17 10.42 21.16 0.20
CA TYR A 17 10.36 19.95 1.02
C TYR A 17 11.74 19.51 1.48
N TYR A 18 12.79 19.68 0.67
CA TYR A 18 14.18 19.52 1.11
C TYR A 18 14.51 20.50 2.24
N HIS A 19 14.12 21.78 2.12
CA HIS A 19 14.27 22.76 3.19
C HIS A 19 13.54 22.34 4.48
N LYS A 20 12.30 21.83 4.39
CA LYS A 20 11.54 21.32 5.54
C LYS A 20 12.22 20.11 6.20
N LEU A 21 12.75 19.17 5.41
CA LEU A 21 13.29 17.90 5.90
C LEU A 21 14.71 17.98 6.44
N PHE A 22 15.58 18.77 5.79
CA PHE A 22 17.01 18.76 6.03
C PHE A 22 17.53 20.12 6.45
N THR A 23 18.44 20.16 7.43
CA THR A 23 19.18 21.37 7.83
C THR A 23 20.20 21.76 6.76
N ASN A 24 20.94 20.78 6.22
CA ASN A 24 21.94 20.95 5.16
C ASN A 24 21.36 20.90 3.73
N TRP A 25 20.12 21.32 3.54
CA TRP A 25 19.37 21.21 2.27
C TRP A 25 20.06 21.89 1.07
N ILE A 26 20.85 22.95 1.27
CA ILE A 26 21.61 23.63 0.21
C ILE A 26 22.72 22.70 -0.32
N ASP A 27 23.48 22.07 0.58
CA ASP A 27 24.53 21.13 0.21
C ASP A 27 23.95 19.91 -0.50
N ILE A 28 22.80 19.40 -0.03
CA ILE A 28 22.06 18.31 -0.69
C ILE A 28 21.73 18.67 -2.13
N ILE A 29 21.22 19.88 -2.41
CA ILE A 29 20.92 20.32 -3.79
C ILE A 29 22.18 20.39 -4.64
N TYR A 30 23.28 20.93 -4.09
CA TYR A 30 24.55 21.04 -4.79
C TYR A 30 25.13 19.66 -5.17
N GLU A 31 25.04 18.69 -4.26
CA GLU A 31 25.50 17.31 -4.48
C GLU A 31 24.57 16.53 -5.44
N LEU A 32 23.26 16.78 -5.40
CA LEU A 32 22.28 16.29 -6.39
C LEU A 32 22.59 16.83 -7.80
N VAL A 33 22.90 18.12 -7.93
CA VAL A 33 23.25 18.76 -9.22
C VAL A 33 24.57 18.24 -9.80
N LYS A 34 25.53 17.88 -8.94
CA LYS A 34 26.75 17.15 -9.33
C LYS A 34 26.48 15.71 -9.79
N GLY A 35 25.37 15.12 -9.38
CA GLY A 35 25.05 13.72 -9.64
C GLY A 35 25.76 12.73 -8.70
N ASN A 36 26.13 13.18 -7.49
CA ASN A 36 26.74 12.33 -6.49
C ASN A 36 25.72 11.30 -5.96
N LYS A 37 26.20 10.09 -5.67
CA LYS A 37 25.35 8.95 -5.28
C LYS A 37 25.19 8.79 -3.77
N ASP A 38 26.18 9.21 -3.00
CA ASP A 38 26.19 9.11 -1.55
C ASP A 38 26.23 10.53 -1.00
N ILE A 39 25.08 11.01 -0.53
CA ILE A 39 24.90 12.40 -0.08
C ILE A 39 24.69 12.40 1.43
N ASN A 40 25.51 13.17 2.14
CA ASN A 40 25.32 13.39 3.58
C ASN A 40 24.05 14.21 3.81
N VAL A 41 23.17 13.72 4.67
CA VAL A 41 21.89 14.36 5.01
C VAL A 41 21.75 14.50 6.52
N GLU A 42 21.28 15.65 6.98
CA GLU A 42 21.00 15.92 8.39
C GLU A 42 19.51 16.25 8.57
N LEU A 43 18.80 15.43 9.34
CA LEU A 43 17.35 15.53 9.51
C LEU A 43 16.98 16.62 10.51
N ARG A 44 16.19 17.60 10.06
CA ARG A 44 15.90 18.85 10.79
C ARG A 44 15.19 18.66 12.14
N HIS A 45 14.34 17.64 12.28
CA HIS A 45 13.52 17.47 13.48
C HIS A 45 14.21 16.66 14.59
N MET A 46 14.86 15.55 14.23
CA MET A 46 15.55 14.67 15.20
C MET A 46 17.04 14.99 15.35
N ASN A 47 17.58 15.92 14.54
CA ASN A 47 18.98 16.32 14.48
C ASN A 47 19.96 15.14 14.33
N THR A 48 19.58 14.17 13.49
CA THR A 48 20.37 12.97 13.19
C THR A 48 20.90 12.99 11.77
N TYR A 49 22.14 12.58 11.59
CA TYR A 49 22.85 12.54 10.31
C TYR A 49 22.89 11.13 9.72
N GLY A 50 22.91 11.05 8.39
CA GLY A 50 23.05 9.81 7.64
C GLY A 50 23.54 10.04 6.22
N ILE A 51 23.62 8.96 5.45
CA ILE A 51 23.93 9.00 4.02
C ILE A 51 22.69 8.53 3.28
N CYS A 52 22.30 9.25 2.24
CA CYS A 52 21.23 8.86 1.34
C CYS A 52 21.61 9.04 -0.12
N ASP A 53 21.06 8.16 -0.96
CA ASP A 53 21.13 8.33 -2.40
C ASP A 53 20.08 9.34 -2.89
N PRO A 54 20.18 9.83 -4.14
CA PRO A 54 19.18 10.72 -4.71
C PRO A 54 17.75 10.17 -4.61
N GLN A 55 17.55 8.85 -4.69
CA GLN A 55 16.21 8.27 -4.53
C GLN A 55 15.70 8.36 -3.09
N CYS A 56 16.51 8.09 -2.07
CA CYS A 56 16.11 8.31 -0.68
C CYS A 56 15.66 9.77 -0.46
N ILE A 57 16.41 10.73 -0.97
CA ILE A 57 16.12 12.16 -0.82
C ILE A 57 14.81 12.55 -1.52
N THR A 58 14.61 12.16 -2.78
CA THR A 58 13.35 12.45 -3.49
C THR A 58 12.17 11.74 -2.83
N ARG A 59 12.33 10.47 -2.44
CA ARG A 59 11.29 9.67 -1.76
C ARG A 59 10.83 10.27 -0.43
N LEU A 60 11.75 10.86 0.34
CA LEU A 60 11.41 11.58 1.55
C LEU A 60 10.63 12.88 1.26
N ALA A 61 11.01 13.61 0.21
CA ALA A 61 10.27 14.77 -0.24
C ALA A 61 8.88 14.41 -0.79
N ASP A 62 8.77 13.39 -1.65
CA ASP A 62 7.51 12.85 -2.18
C ASP A 62 6.56 12.40 -1.05
N ALA A 63 7.09 11.74 0.00
CA ALA A 63 6.30 11.33 1.16
C ALA A 63 5.71 12.52 1.94
N LEU A 64 6.43 13.64 2.01
CA LEU A 64 5.96 14.88 2.65
C LEU A 64 5.07 15.74 1.72
N GLU A 65 5.36 15.77 0.41
CA GLU A 65 4.66 16.55 -0.61
C GLU A 65 3.33 15.91 -1.03
N ILE A 66 3.38 14.65 -1.45
CA ILE A 66 2.26 13.97 -2.12
C ILE A 66 1.39 13.26 -1.08
N PHE A 67 2.01 12.57 -0.12
CA PHE A 67 1.31 11.73 0.85
C PHE A 67 1.15 12.39 2.23
N GLN A 68 1.63 13.63 2.40
CA GLN A 68 1.46 14.46 3.60
C GLN A 68 1.85 13.76 4.92
N TYR A 69 2.87 12.88 4.88
CA TYR A 69 3.37 12.19 6.06
C TYR A 69 3.96 13.17 7.08
N ASP A 70 3.65 12.98 8.37
CA ASP A 70 4.40 13.65 9.44
C ASP A 70 5.76 12.95 9.67
N LEU A 71 6.79 13.46 9.00
CA LEU A 71 8.16 12.95 9.08
C LEU A 71 8.96 13.48 10.29
N LYS A 72 8.34 14.10 11.30
CA LYS A 72 9.06 14.64 12.49
C LYS A 72 9.80 13.61 13.32
N SER A 73 9.29 12.37 13.41
CA SER A 73 9.93 11.28 14.17
C SER A 73 10.90 10.44 13.34
N LEU A 74 11.20 10.88 12.11
CA LEU A 74 12.19 10.29 11.24
C LEU A 74 13.61 10.55 11.76
N LYS A 75 14.42 9.51 11.89
CA LYS A 75 15.79 9.59 12.42
C LYS A 75 16.73 8.59 11.76
N PHE A 76 18.01 8.94 11.70
CA PHE A 76 19.07 7.98 11.42
C PHE A 76 19.59 7.35 12.72
N HIS A 77 19.84 6.05 12.69
CA HIS A 77 20.52 5.31 13.76
C HIS A 77 21.37 4.19 13.15
N LYS A 78 22.65 4.12 13.51
CA LYS A 78 23.60 3.09 13.01
C LYS A 78 23.58 2.92 11.47
N GLY A 79 23.52 4.03 10.74
CA GLY A 79 23.52 4.05 9.26
C GLY A 79 22.20 3.65 8.60
N LYS A 80 21.13 3.39 9.37
CA LYS A 80 19.79 3.06 8.88
C LYS A 80 18.80 4.17 9.22
N LEU A 81 17.75 4.30 8.39
CA LEU A 81 16.66 5.25 8.59
C LEU A 81 15.52 4.59 9.37
N TYR A 82 14.93 5.31 10.33
CA TYR A 82 13.84 4.84 11.18
C TYR A 82 12.71 5.86 11.25
N MET A 83 11.47 5.36 11.23
CA MET A 83 10.26 6.10 11.56
C MET A 83 9.80 5.66 12.96
N GLY A 84 10.02 6.50 13.97
CA GLY A 84 9.76 6.15 15.37
C GLY A 84 10.63 4.98 15.86
N SER A 85 10.06 3.78 15.92
CA SER A 85 10.74 2.51 16.25
C SER A 85 10.94 1.57 15.05
N HIS A 86 10.33 1.85 13.90
CA HIS A 86 10.34 0.96 12.73
C HIS A 86 11.45 1.36 11.76
N GLU A 87 12.21 0.38 11.26
CA GLU A 87 13.19 0.61 10.20
C GLU A 87 12.47 0.93 8.88
N VAL A 88 12.89 1.98 8.18
CA VAL A 88 12.33 2.34 6.88
C VAL A 88 12.99 1.46 5.81
N ILE A 89 12.19 0.70 5.06
CA ILE A 89 12.70 -0.27 4.07
C ILE A 89 12.71 0.37 2.68
N HIS A 90 13.90 0.60 2.12
CA HIS A 90 14.07 1.33 0.86
C HIS A 90 14.07 0.47 -0.43
N ASN A 91 13.87 -0.85 -0.32
CA ASN A 91 14.03 -1.78 -1.45
C ASN A 91 13.04 -1.56 -2.63
N SER A 92 11.86 -0.98 -2.36
CA SER A 92 10.90 -0.54 -3.36
C SER A 92 10.15 0.71 -2.86
N TRP A 93 9.48 1.43 -3.76
CA TRP A 93 8.72 2.62 -3.39
C TRP A 93 7.54 2.28 -2.46
N ILE A 94 6.81 1.20 -2.77
CA ILE A 94 5.68 0.75 -1.95
C ILE A 94 6.12 0.29 -0.56
N MET A 95 7.24 -0.44 -0.44
CA MET A 95 7.78 -0.85 0.87
C MET A 95 8.24 0.35 1.70
N PHE A 96 8.82 1.37 1.07
CA PHE A 96 9.21 2.59 1.75
C PHE A 96 7.98 3.29 2.34
N LEU A 97 6.95 3.52 1.52
CA LEU A 97 5.70 4.15 1.97
C LEU A 97 4.99 3.35 3.06
N LEU A 98 4.93 2.01 2.94
CA LEU A 98 4.37 1.12 3.96
C LEU A 98 5.17 1.18 5.28
N SER A 99 6.50 1.27 5.21
CA SER A 99 7.35 1.38 6.42
C SER A 99 7.17 2.70 7.16
N LEU A 100 6.85 3.79 6.45
CA LEU A 100 6.50 5.06 7.08
C LEU A 100 5.18 5.00 7.87
N CYS A 101 4.26 4.08 7.56
CA CYS A 101 3.05 3.82 8.37
C CYS A 101 3.16 2.59 9.30
N GLY A 102 4.38 2.07 9.52
CA GLY A 102 4.65 1.04 10.51
C GLY A 102 4.58 -0.41 10.02
N PHE A 103 4.50 -0.66 8.71
CA PHE A 103 4.73 -2.03 8.20
C PHE A 103 6.22 -2.37 8.19
N SER A 104 6.58 -3.53 8.74
CA SER A 104 7.93 -4.09 8.61
C SER A 104 7.92 -5.39 7.80
N LYS A 105 9.09 -5.87 7.40
CA LYS A 105 9.23 -7.26 6.94
C LYS A 105 9.09 -8.23 8.11
N ASP A 106 8.46 -9.37 7.85
CA ASP A 106 8.29 -10.49 8.77
C ASP A 106 8.41 -11.80 7.98
N GLY A 107 9.63 -12.34 7.93
CA GLY A 107 10.00 -13.37 6.97
C GLY A 107 9.75 -12.92 5.53
N GLU A 108 9.00 -13.71 4.77
CA GLU A 108 8.58 -13.38 3.40
C GLU A 108 7.47 -12.32 3.37
N SER A 109 6.62 -12.28 4.41
CA SER A 109 5.47 -11.38 4.54
C SER A 109 5.87 -9.96 4.97
N ILE A 110 4.90 -9.06 4.94
CA ILE A 110 4.92 -7.79 5.68
C ILE A 110 3.94 -7.86 6.86
N TYR A 111 4.23 -7.15 7.94
CA TYR A 111 3.42 -7.11 9.16
C TYR A 111 3.23 -5.67 9.65
N ASN A 112 2.02 -5.31 10.09
CA ASN A 112 1.75 -4.07 10.80
C ASN A 112 1.25 -4.37 12.22
N PRO A 113 1.96 -3.95 13.28
CA PRO A 113 1.61 -4.28 14.67
C PRO A 113 0.40 -3.49 15.20
N TYR A 114 0.08 -2.31 14.65
CA TYR A 114 -1.04 -1.49 15.11
C TYR A 114 -2.40 -2.13 14.75
N PHE A 115 -2.52 -2.64 13.53
CA PHE A 115 -3.70 -3.40 13.09
C PHE A 115 -3.59 -4.91 13.38
N ASN A 116 -2.39 -5.38 13.76
CA ASN A 116 -2.03 -6.78 13.89
C ASN A 116 -2.33 -7.62 12.63
N VAL A 117 -1.94 -7.11 11.46
CA VAL A 117 -2.20 -7.76 10.15
C VAL A 117 -0.93 -8.12 9.39
N LYS A 118 -0.97 -9.22 8.63
CA LYS A 118 0.09 -9.67 7.72
C LYS A 118 -0.39 -9.72 6.27
N PHE A 119 0.52 -9.49 5.33
CA PHE A 119 0.29 -9.71 3.91
C PHE A 119 1.50 -10.39 3.26
N THR A 120 1.24 -11.34 2.35
CA THR A 120 2.29 -12.02 1.58
C THR A 120 3.11 -11.07 0.70
N HIS A 121 2.49 -9.98 0.23
CA HIS A 121 3.06 -9.04 -0.73
C HIS A 121 2.74 -7.58 -0.37
N SER A 122 3.58 -6.66 -0.82
CA SER A 122 3.35 -5.21 -0.71
C SER A 122 2.65 -4.68 -1.97
N THR A 123 1.36 -4.43 -1.89
CA THR A 123 0.53 -3.85 -2.97
C THR A 123 0.13 -2.41 -2.65
N TRP A 124 -0.33 -1.68 -3.68
CA TRP A 124 -0.78 -0.29 -3.52
C TRP A 124 -2.06 -0.18 -2.68
N GLY A 125 -3.02 -1.11 -2.83
CA GLY A 125 -4.24 -1.15 -2.03
C GLY A 125 -3.98 -1.29 -0.52
N ILE A 126 -2.96 -2.04 -0.10
CA ILE A 126 -2.56 -2.11 1.32
C ILE A 126 -2.12 -0.71 1.83
N PHE A 127 -1.41 0.07 1.02
CA PHE A 127 -1.01 1.43 1.38
C PHE A 127 -2.23 2.39 1.43
N GLU A 128 -3.14 2.32 0.46
CA GLU A 128 -4.38 3.10 0.45
C GLU A 128 -5.27 2.78 1.65
N ASN A 129 -5.43 1.50 1.98
CA ASN A 129 -6.34 1.03 3.02
C ASN A 129 -5.76 1.21 4.44
N PHE A 130 -4.48 0.88 4.68
CA PHE A 130 -3.90 0.90 6.02
C PHE A 130 -3.11 2.17 6.36
N CYS A 131 -2.48 2.83 5.37
CA CYS A 131 -1.71 4.05 5.61
C CYS A 131 -2.53 5.32 5.33
N LEU A 132 -3.15 5.42 4.14
CA LEU A 132 -3.99 6.58 3.77
C LEU A 132 -5.42 6.50 4.34
N LYS A 133 -5.84 5.31 4.76
CA LYS A 133 -7.17 5.01 5.31
C LYS A 133 -8.32 5.42 4.38
N GLN A 134 -8.21 5.09 3.10
CA GLN A 134 -9.21 5.41 2.06
C GLN A 134 -10.65 5.04 2.46
N TYR A 135 -10.84 3.97 3.23
CA TYR A 135 -12.13 3.52 3.75
C TYR A 135 -12.28 3.71 5.27
N ASP A 136 -11.83 4.82 5.87
CA ASP A 136 -12.00 5.12 7.31
C ASP A 136 -13.45 5.44 7.72
N ILE A 137 -14.34 4.48 7.49
CA ILE A 137 -15.73 4.48 7.95
C ILE A 137 -15.88 3.57 9.17
N ASP A 138 -16.94 3.78 9.95
CA ASP A 138 -17.31 2.86 11.02
C ASP A 138 -18.04 1.64 10.45
N VAL A 139 -17.42 0.46 10.56
CA VAL A 139 -18.00 -0.83 10.19
C VAL A 139 -18.19 -1.75 11.41
N LYS A 140 -18.00 -1.22 12.63
CA LYS A 140 -18.01 -2.05 13.83
C LYS A 140 -19.36 -2.77 13.99
N ASP A 141 -19.29 -4.08 14.17
CA ASP A 141 -20.43 -5.00 14.30
C ASP A 141 -21.37 -5.04 13.07
N ARG A 142 -21.00 -4.40 11.95
CA ARG A 142 -21.75 -4.38 10.68
C ARG A 142 -21.26 -5.46 9.71
N GLU A 143 -22.16 -5.86 8.82
CA GLU A 143 -21.80 -6.65 7.64
C GLU A 143 -21.31 -5.72 6.53
N VAL A 144 -20.25 -6.13 5.83
CA VAL A 144 -19.64 -5.38 4.72
C VAL A 144 -19.68 -6.23 3.45
N VAL A 145 -20.03 -5.63 2.32
CA VAL A 145 -19.87 -6.22 0.99
C VAL A 145 -18.72 -5.48 0.30
N ASP A 146 -17.64 -6.20 0.02
CA ASP A 146 -16.41 -5.68 -0.57
C ASP A 146 -16.30 -6.18 -2.02
N ILE A 147 -16.20 -5.27 -2.99
CA ILE A 147 -16.31 -5.57 -4.42
C ILE A 147 -15.02 -5.17 -5.12
N GLY A 148 -14.29 -6.15 -5.65
CA GLY A 148 -12.92 -5.96 -6.15
C GLY A 148 -11.91 -6.07 -5.02
N ALA A 149 -12.04 -7.10 -4.18
CA ALA A 149 -11.27 -7.28 -2.96
C ALA A 149 -9.75 -7.49 -3.20
N ASN A 150 -9.31 -7.68 -4.45
CA ASN A 150 -7.92 -7.80 -4.88
C ASN A 150 -7.14 -8.81 -4.01
N VAL A 151 -6.07 -8.40 -3.31
CA VAL A 151 -5.30 -9.29 -2.43
C VAL A 151 -5.92 -9.48 -1.04
N GLY A 152 -7.21 -9.16 -0.89
CA GLY A 152 -7.98 -9.23 0.34
C GLY A 152 -7.73 -8.05 1.30
N ASP A 153 -7.06 -6.99 0.84
CA ASP A 153 -6.56 -5.91 1.68
C ASP A 153 -7.68 -5.03 2.27
N SER A 154 -8.67 -4.63 1.48
CA SER A 154 -9.89 -3.97 1.97
C SER A 154 -10.70 -4.89 2.90
N ALA A 155 -10.90 -6.14 2.52
CA ALA A 155 -11.65 -7.12 3.32
C ALA A 155 -11.01 -7.36 4.72
N ILE A 156 -9.70 -7.49 4.77
CA ILE A 156 -8.92 -7.64 6.01
C ILE A 156 -8.94 -6.33 6.81
N TYR A 157 -8.86 -5.17 6.16
CA TYR A 157 -9.00 -3.87 6.81
C TYR A 157 -10.36 -3.73 7.50
N PHE A 158 -11.46 -4.07 6.84
CA PHE A 158 -12.80 -4.04 7.45
C PHE A 158 -12.94 -5.06 8.60
N ALA A 159 -12.39 -6.26 8.47
CA ALA A 159 -12.38 -7.26 9.55
C ALA A 159 -11.59 -6.81 10.79
N ALA A 160 -10.47 -6.11 10.59
CA ALA A 160 -9.64 -5.49 11.63
C ALA A 160 -10.31 -4.26 12.26
N LYS A 161 -11.06 -3.46 11.48
CA LYS A 161 -11.92 -2.36 11.95
C LYS A 161 -13.16 -2.82 12.72
N GLY A 162 -13.39 -4.13 12.85
CA GLY A 162 -14.44 -4.69 13.69
C GLY A 162 -15.73 -5.08 12.97
N ALA A 163 -15.74 -5.21 11.64
CA ALA A 163 -16.87 -5.81 10.93
C ALA A 163 -17.23 -7.19 11.52
N SER A 164 -18.53 -7.46 11.62
CA SER A 164 -19.07 -8.75 12.09
C SER A 164 -18.95 -9.83 11.02
N ARG A 165 -19.11 -9.43 9.75
CA ARG A 165 -18.95 -10.27 8.55
C ARG A 165 -18.45 -9.42 7.39
N VAL A 166 -17.60 -9.98 6.54
CA VAL A 166 -17.22 -9.38 5.25
C VAL A 166 -17.48 -10.39 4.13
N TYR A 167 -18.24 -9.99 3.12
CA TYR A 167 -18.44 -10.73 1.87
C TYR A 167 -17.58 -10.09 0.79
N ALA A 168 -16.47 -10.73 0.47
CA ALA A 168 -15.40 -10.16 -0.36
C ALA A 168 -15.37 -10.83 -1.74
N PHE A 169 -15.52 -10.05 -2.80
CA PHE A 169 -15.62 -10.52 -4.18
C PHE A 169 -14.38 -10.14 -4.97
N GLU A 170 -13.66 -11.13 -5.51
CA GLU A 170 -12.52 -10.93 -6.41
C GLU A 170 -12.64 -11.83 -7.64
N PRO A 171 -12.82 -11.31 -8.87
CA PRO A 171 -12.96 -12.13 -10.06
C PRO A 171 -11.68 -12.84 -10.50
N LEU A 172 -10.50 -12.21 -10.41
CA LEU A 172 -9.26 -12.74 -11.00
C LEU A 172 -8.75 -13.95 -10.21
N PRO A 173 -8.73 -15.18 -10.77
CA PRO A 173 -8.49 -16.39 -9.98
C PRO A 173 -7.11 -16.40 -9.28
N SER A 174 -6.06 -16.01 -10.01
CA SER A 174 -4.70 -15.89 -9.45
C SER A 174 -4.57 -14.86 -8.31
N ILE A 175 -5.43 -13.84 -8.28
CA ILE A 175 -5.44 -12.80 -7.24
C ILE A 175 -6.31 -13.22 -6.06
N TYR A 176 -7.45 -13.86 -6.33
CA TYR A 176 -8.29 -14.52 -5.32
C TYR A 176 -7.49 -15.55 -4.49
N GLU A 177 -6.55 -16.30 -5.09
CA GLU A 177 -5.68 -17.20 -4.33
C GLU A 177 -4.72 -16.45 -3.38
N VAL A 178 -4.20 -15.29 -3.79
CA VAL A 178 -3.40 -14.42 -2.90
C VAL A 178 -4.25 -13.85 -1.76
N ALA A 179 -5.49 -13.44 -2.04
CA ALA A 179 -6.45 -13.04 -1.01
C ALA A 179 -6.79 -14.20 -0.05
N SER A 180 -7.02 -15.40 -0.56
CA SER A 180 -7.25 -16.63 0.21
C SER A 180 -6.08 -16.91 1.17
N GLN A 181 -4.84 -16.74 0.71
CA GLN A 181 -3.65 -16.83 1.56
C GLN A 181 -3.61 -15.72 2.61
N ASN A 182 -3.85 -14.47 2.23
CA ASN A 182 -3.84 -13.33 3.16
C ASN A 182 -4.95 -13.46 4.24
N VAL A 183 -6.15 -13.92 3.89
CA VAL A 183 -7.24 -14.22 4.86
C VAL A 183 -6.80 -15.32 5.84
N LYS A 184 -6.10 -16.35 5.36
CA LYS A 184 -5.60 -17.46 6.19
C LYS A 184 -4.50 -17.04 7.16
N ILE A 185 -3.47 -16.30 6.72
CA ILE A 185 -2.35 -15.89 7.60
C ILE A 185 -2.78 -14.88 8.69
N ASN A 186 -3.91 -14.19 8.49
CA ASN A 186 -4.52 -13.30 9.49
C ASN A 186 -5.51 -14.02 10.42
N ASN A 187 -5.81 -15.31 10.19
CA ASN A 187 -6.79 -16.09 10.96
C ASN A 187 -8.22 -15.51 10.98
N VAL A 188 -8.64 -14.87 9.87
CA VAL A 188 -9.95 -14.18 9.75
C VAL A 188 -10.96 -14.91 8.86
N GLN A 189 -10.74 -16.20 8.54
CA GLN A 189 -11.66 -17.06 7.78
C GLN A 189 -13.08 -17.10 8.40
N ASN A 190 -13.19 -16.95 9.72
CA ASN A 190 -14.46 -16.93 10.43
C ASN A 190 -15.25 -15.62 10.26
N LYS A 191 -14.60 -14.54 9.79
CA LYS A 191 -15.20 -13.23 9.50
C LYS A 191 -15.35 -12.96 8.01
N ILE A 192 -14.41 -13.40 7.18
CA ILE A 192 -14.35 -13.08 5.75
C ILE A 192 -14.80 -14.29 4.91
N THR A 193 -15.92 -14.12 4.20
CA THR A 193 -16.36 -15.02 3.14
C THR A 193 -15.85 -14.47 1.81
N LEU A 194 -14.73 -15.01 1.34
CA LEU A 194 -14.13 -14.65 0.04
C LEU A 194 -14.81 -15.45 -1.08
N ILE A 195 -15.13 -14.79 -2.20
CA ILE A 195 -15.91 -15.33 -3.32
C ILE A 195 -15.18 -15.01 -4.63
N ASN A 196 -14.81 -16.04 -5.41
CA ASN A 196 -14.19 -15.85 -6.72
C ASN A 196 -15.23 -15.52 -7.80
N ALA A 197 -15.74 -14.28 -7.77
CA ALA A 197 -16.67 -13.74 -8.74
C ALA A 197 -16.53 -12.21 -8.80
N ALA A 198 -16.93 -11.60 -9.92
CA ALA A 198 -17.21 -10.17 -9.95
C ALA A 198 -18.59 -9.88 -9.30
N VAL A 199 -19.02 -8.60 -9.25
CA VAL A 199 -20.40 -8.19 -8.91
C VAL A 199 -21.01 -7.34 -10.04
N GLY A 200 -22.30 -7.53 -10.33
CA GLY A 200 -22.98 -6.93 -11.48
C GLY A 200 -24.51 -7.03 -11.40
N SER A 201 -25.23 -6.28 -12.24
CA SER A 201 -26.69 -6.10 -12.12
C SER A 201 -27.55 -7.24 -12.69
N LYS A 202 -26.96 -8.20 -13.42
CA LYS A 202 -27.61 -9.35 -14.08
C LYS A 202 -26.64 -10.52 -14.25
N GLU A 203 -27.14 -11.75 -14.37
CA GLU A 203 -26.41 -13.03 -14.54
C GLU A 203 -26.11 -13.40 -16.04
N GLY A 204 -25.24 -14.38 -16.39
CA GLY A 204 -24.78 -14.71 -17.80
C GLY A 204 -23.37 -15.38 -17.98
N LYS A 205 -22.27 -14.78 -18.54
CA LYS A 205 -20.82 -15.24 -18.44
C LYS A 205 -19.65 -14.29 -18.89
N ILE A 206 -18.82 -13.73 -17.98
CA ILE A 206 -17.59 -12.94 -18.30
C ILE A 206 -16.38 -13.81 -18.66
N LYS A 207 -15.52 -13.30 -19.55
CA LYS A 207 -14.16 -13.80 -19.78
C LYS A 207 -13.15 -12.91 -19.04
N ILE A 208 -12.19 -13.53 -18.37
CA ILE A 208 -11.10 -12.86 -17.64
C ILE A 208 -9.80 -13.66 -17.83
N PRO A 209 -8.62 -13.04 -17.68
CA PRO A 209 -7.37 -13.77 -17.68
C PRO A 209 -7.32 -14.78 -16.52
N SER A 210 -6.80 -15.99 -16.78
CA SER A 210 -6.61 -17.00 -15.73
C SER A 210 -5.46 -16.66 -14.78
N SER A 211 -4.47 -15.90 -15.28
CA SER A 211 -3.33 -15.37 -14.53
C SER A 211 -3.22 -13.87 -14.76
N THR A 212 -2.96 -13.09 -13.71
CA THR A 212 -2.78 -11.65 -13.75
C THR A 212 -1.79 -11.28 -12.65
N SER A 213 -0.86 -10.37 -12.89
CA SER A 213 0.04 -9.93 -11.81
C SER A 213 -0.70 -9.01 -10.82
N MET A 214 -0.29 -9.01 -9.55
CA MET A 214 -0.80 -8.08 -8.54
C MET A 214 -0.60 -6.60 -8.89
N LYS A 215 0.26 -6.29 -9.87
CA LYS A 215 0.46 -4.94 -10.39
C LYS A 215 -0.62 -4.56 -11.41
N GLU A 216 -1.06 -5.52 -12.22
CA GLU A 216 -2.09 -5.33 -13.24
C GLU A 216 -3.51 -5.43 -12.64
N SER A 217 -3.70 -6.25 -11.60
CA SER A 217 -5.01 -6.45 -10.95
C SER A 217 -5.65 -5.16 -10.45
N GLY A 218 -4.85 -4.25 -9.86
CA GLY A 218 -5.33 -2.96 -9.35
C GLY A 218 -5.86 -1.99 -10.41
N ALA A 219 -5.62 -2.25 -11.70
CA ALA A 219 -6.16 -1.49 -12.83
C ALA A 219 -7.01 -2.34 -13.77
N PHE A 220 -7.35 -3.58 -13.38
CA PHE A 220 -8.14 -4.47 -14.21
C PHE A 220 -9.58 -3.97 -14.35
N THR A 221 -10.07 -3.90 -15.58
CA THR A 221 -11.44 -3.46 -15.87
C THR A 221 -11.99 -4.20 -17.09
N ILE A 222 -13.28 -4.52 -17.05
CA ILE A 222 -14.01 -5.15 -18.16
C ILE A 222 -14.85 -4.07 -18.86
N MET A 223 -14.17 -3.11 -19.49
CA MET A 223 -14.77 -2.05 -20.30
C MET A 223 -14.41 -2.24 -21.78
N ASN A 224 -14.92 -3.31 -22.42
CA ASN A 224 -15.25 -3.31 -23.86
C ASN A 224 -15.88 -4.61 -24.42
N GLU A 225 -15.92 -5.74 -23.70
CA GLU A 225 -16.66 -6.92 -24.16
C GLU A 225 -17.87 -7.21 -23.27
N SER A 226 -19.03 -7.32 -23.92
CA SER A 226 -20.30 -7.71 -23.31
C SER A 226 -20.29 -9.14 -22.72
N ILE A 227 -21.25 -9.43 -21.82
CA ILE A 227 -21.54 -10.74 -21.19
C ILE A 227 -20.65 -11.01 -19.94
N LEU A 228 -21.03 -11.56 -18.76
CA LEU A 228 -22.14 -11.47 -17.75
C LEU A 228 -21.74 -12.44 -16.54
N PHE A 229 -22.61 -13.23 -15.88
CA PHE A 229 -22.44 -14.13 -14.67
C PHE A 229 -21.97 -13.51 -13.35
N TYR A 230 -22.83 -13.68 -12.36
CA TYR A 230 -22.75 -13.14 -11.01
C TYR A 230 -23.65 -14.01 -10.13
N LYS A 231 -23.23 -14.37 -8.90
CA LYS A 231 -24.10 -15.10 -7.97
C LYS A 231 -25.12 -14.14 -7.38
N ARG A 232 -26.43 -14.40 -7.52
CA ARG A 232 -27.46 -13.63 -6.80
C ARG A 232 -27.28 -13.86 -5.30
N LEU A 233 -27.05 -12.78 -4.55
CA LEU A 233 -27.21 -12.78 -3.09
C LEU A 233 -28.70 -12.78 -2.77
N ASP A 234 -29.27 -13.96 -2.50
CA ASP A 234 -30.63 -14.05 -1.96
C ASP A 234 -30.58 -14.08 -0.43
N TRP A 235 -30.85 -12.92 0.16
CA TRP A 235 -30.76 -12.67 1.61
C TRP A 235 -31.85 -13.37 2.43
N ARG A 236 -32.81 -14.05 1.80
CA ARG A 236 -34.01 -14.59 2.48
C ARG A 236 -33.82 -15.98 3.12
N SER A 237 -32.72 -16.66 2.85
CA SER A 237 -32.34 -17.93 3.47
C SER A 237 -31.02 -17.77 4.22
N GLY A 238 -31.08 -17.70 5.55
CA GLY A 238 -29.92 -17.42 6.42
C GLY A 238 -28.91 -18.57 6.49
N GLY A 239 -28.16 -18.79 5.41
CA GLY A 239 -27.08 -19.77 5.36
C GLY A 239 -26.34 -19.76 4.02
N PHE A 240 -25.05 -19.43 4.05
CA PHE A 240 -24.16 -19.67 2.92
C PHE A 240 -23.71 -21.14 2.97
N SER A 241 -24.35 -22.01 2.19
CA SER A 241 -23.77 -23.31 1.85
C SER A 241 -22.73 -23.12 0.75
N CYS A 242 -21.50 -23.55 1.02
CA CYS A 242 -20.38 -23.55 0.07
C CYS A 242 -20.60 -24.53 -1.09
#